data_AF-A0A3D1FAT5-F1
#
_entry.id   AF-A0A3D1FAT5-F1
#
_cell.length_a   1.000
_cell.length_b   1.000
_cell.length_c   1.000
_cell.angle_alpha   90.00
_cell.angle_beta   90.00
_cell.angle_gamma   90.00
#
_symmetry.space_group_name_H-M   'P 1'
#
loop_
_entity.id
_entity.type
_entity.pdbx_description
1 polymer ?
#
loop_
_entity_poly.entity_id
_entity_poly.type
_entity_poly.pdbx_seq_one_letter_code
_entity_poly.pdbx_strand_id
1 'polypeptide(L)'
;MLFLKKKLGFTLIELMVVIAIIAVLAAVAAPQVFRQIAKGRISNAESFYNTVKTAANAYFSDMGSWPPSCIGNACATAVGGFITPPAVLGNWDGPYLERWPTLTPWGGTYNWVRTGTLPPPATNLFCNACATSGERYLTIVAPVAGNTMTLPDRNKLDMDIDKAQTGTAGWMRYAGGLAANINILVSRDGPTN
;
A
#
# COMPACT_ATOMS: atom_id res chain seq x y z
N MET A 1 -13.52 69.54 -0.45
CA MET A 1 -14.28 68.80 -1.47
C MET A 1 -14.09 67.31 -1.20
N LEU A 2 -15.04 66.66 -0.51
CA LEU A 2 -14.93 65.26 -0.10
C LEU A 2 -15.58 64.40 -1.19
N PHE A 3 -14.77 63.68 -1.97
CA PHE A 3 -15.28 62.69 -2.92
C PHE A 3 -15.92 61.53 -2.14
N LEU A 4 -17.25 61.52 -2.05
CA LEU A 4 -18.00 60.37 -1.55
C LEU A 4 -17.81 59.22 -2.56
N LYS A 5 -16.91 58.28 -2.26
CA LYS A 5 -16.77 57.04 -3.03
C LYS A 5 -18.11 56.28 -2.99
N LYS A 6 -18.84 56.25 -4.11
CA LYS A 6 -19.97 55.33 -4.30
C LYS A 6 -19.47 53.91 -4.11
N LYS A 7 -19.89 53.24 -3.04
CA LYS A 7 -19.73 51.79 -2.93
C LYS A 7 -20.63 51.15 -3.99
N LEU A 8 -20.03 50.62 -5.05
CA LEU A 8 -20.71 49.76 -6.01
C LEU A 8 -21.12 48.50 -5.25
N GLY A 9 -22.42 48.34 -5.01
CA GLY A 9 -22.98 47.18 -4.33
C GLY A 9 -22.97 45.97 -5.25
N PHE A 10 -22.47 44.85 -4.74
CA PHE A 10 -22.53 43.55 -5.43
C PHE A 10 -23.99 43.18 -5.67
N THR A 11 -24.36 42.84 -6.91
CA THR A 11 -25.75 42.46 -7.20
C THR A 11 -26.00 41.00 -6.80
N LEU A 12 -27.19 40.69 -6.30
CA LEU A 12 -27.57 39.29 -5.99
C LEU A 12 -27.52 38.41 -7.26
N ILE A 13 -27.82 38.99 -8.43
CA ILE A 13 -27.78 38.27 -9.70
C ILE A 13 -26.36 37.92 -10.13
N GLU A 14 -25.37 38.79 -9.90
CA GLU A 14 -23.95 38.46 -10.14
C GLU A 14 -23.51 37.26 -9.30
N LEU A 15 -23.88 37.25 -8.01
CA LEU A 15 -23.53 36.13 -7.14
C LEU A 15 -24.21 34.83 -7.62
N MET A 16 -25.47 34.89 -8.07
CA MET A 16 -26.21 33.74 -8.57
C MET A 16 -25.58 33.11 -9.83
N VAL A 17 -25.14 33.93 -10.78
CA VAL A 17 -24.48 33.43 -11.99
C VAL A 17 -23.12 32.81 -11.65
N VAL A 18 -22.38 33.39 -10.71
CA VAL A 18 -21.07 32.87 -10.29
C VAL A 18 -21.21 31.49 -9.63
N ILE A 19 -22.14 31.32 -8.68
CA ILE A 19 -22.33 30.01 -8.04
C ILE A 19 -22.84 28.95 -9.03
N ALA A 20 -23.64 29.35 -10.04
CA ALA A 20 -24.10 28.45 -11.08
C ALA A 20 -22.94 27.94 -11.94
N ILE A 21 -22.02 28.83 -12.34
CA ILE A 21 -20.82 28.45 -13.11
C ILE A 21 -19.89 27.56 -12.26
N ILE A 22 -19.67 27.91 -10.98
CA ILE A 22 -18.86 27.09 -10.07
C ILE A 22 -19.45 25.69 -9.91
N ALA A 23 -20.78 25.56 -9.79
CA ALA A 23 -21.44 24.26 -9.67
C ALA A 23 -21.20 23.37 -10.90
N VAL A 24 -21.29 23.93 -12.12
CA VAL A 24 -21.02 23.20 -13.37
C VAL A 24 -19.56 22.76 -13.45
N LEU A 25 -18.63 23.66 -13.14
CA LEU A 25 -17.19 23.35 -13.15
C LEU A 25 -16.83 22.27 -12.11
N ALA A 26 -17.38 22.39 -10.90
CA ALA A 26 -17.17 21.42 -9.83
C ALA A 26 -17.70 20.03 -10.20
N ALA A 27 -18.87 19.95 -10.84
CA ALA A 27 -19.47 18.69 -11.27
C ALA A 27 -18.58 17.91 -12.27
N VAL A 28 -17.90 18.60 -13.18
CA VAL A 28 -17.00 17.97 -14.16
C VAL A 28 -15.63 17.65 -13.57
N ALA A 29 -15.10 18.52 -12.70
CA ALA A 29 -13.76 18.37 -12.13
C ALA A 29 -13.69 17.28 -11.04
N ALA A 30 -14.71 17.16 -10.19
CA ALA A 30 -14.72 16.23 -9.05
C ALA A 30 -14.38 14.76 -9.41
N PRO A 31 -15.03 14.10 -10.40
CA PRO A 31 -14.71 12.71 -10.73
C PRO A 31 -13.28 12.51 -11.26
N GLN A 32 -12.70 13.52 -11.91
CA GLN A 32 -11.31 13.44 -12.37
C GLN A 32 -10.32 13.44 -11.20
N VAL A 33 -10.54 14.29 -10.21
CA VAL A 33 -9.68 14.38 -9.02
C VAL A 33 -9.66 13.04 -8.27
N PHE A 34 -10.82 12.41 -8.07
CA PHE A 34 -10.89 11.10 -7.39
C PHE A 34 -10.12 10.00 -8.14
N ARG A 35 -10.17 9.99 -9.47
CA ARG A 35 -9.38 9.05 -10.29
C ARG A 35 -7.88 9.27 -10.14
N GLN A 36 -7.42 10.52 -10.10
CA GLN A 36 -5.99 10.83 -9.92
C GLN A 36 -5.49 10.43 -8.53
N ILE A 37 -6.31 10.65 -7.50
CA ILE A 37 -6.00 10.20 -6.13
C ILE A 37 -5.89 8.67 -6.10
N ALA A 38 -6.83 7.95 -6.69
CA ALA A 38 -6.80 6.48 -6.77
C ALA A 38 -5.52 5.97 -7.48
N LYS A 39 -5.18 6.58 -8.62
CA LYS A 39 -3.93 6.27 -9.34
C LYS A 39 -2.68 6.52 -8.49
N GLY A 40 -2.65 7.64 -7.75
CA GLY A 40 -1.56 7.96 -6.84
C GLY A 40 -1.41 6.95 -5.70
N ARG A 41 -2.53 6.46 -5.15
CA ARG A 41 -2.54 5.41 -4.11
C ARG A 41 -1.91 4.11 -4.63
N ILE A 42 -2.29 3.68 -5.83
CA ILE A 42 -1.78 2.46 -6.47
C ILE A 42 -0.27 2.59 -6.72
N SER A 43 0.16 3.70 -7.33
CA SER A 43 1.58 3.95 -7.63
C SER A 43 2.45 4.02 -6.37
N ASN A 44 1.92 4.57 -5.27
CA ASN A 44 2.62 4.60 -4.00
C ASN A 44 2.81 3.18 -3.42
N ALA A 45 1.75 2.35 -3.45
CA ALA A 45 1.82 0.98 -2.96
C ALA A 45 2.78 0.11 -3.79
N GLU A 46 2.75 0.26 -5.12
CA GLU A 46 3.66 -0.43 -6.03
C GLU A 46 5.12 -0.02 -5.80
N SER A 47 5.39 1.28 -5.71
CA SER A 47 6.73 1.79 -5.42
C SER A 47 7.25 1.25 -4.10
N PHE A 48 6.42 1.27 -3.05
CA PHE A 48 6.83 0.76 -1.74
C PHE A 48 7.09 -0.76 -1.77
N TYR A 49 6.27 -1.54 -2.47
CA TYR A 49 6.51 -2.97 -2.67
C TYR A 49 7.88 -3.23 -3.31
N ASN A 50 8.23 -2.51 -4.38
CA ASN A 50 9.52 -2.67 -5.05
C ASN A 50 10.71 -2.28 -4.14
N THR A 51 10.55 -1.22 -3.34
CA THR A 51 11.54 -0.82 -2.34
C THR A 51 11.75 -1.92 -1.30
N VAL A 52 10.67 -2.47 -0.73
CA VAL A 52 10.76 -3.56 0.26
C VAL A 52 11.35 -4.83 -0.35
N LYS A 53 10.98 -5.18 -1.58
CA LYS A 53 11.55 -6.33 -2.29
C LYS A 53 13.07 -6.20 -2.45
N THR A 54 13.53 -5.03 -2.85
CA THR A 54 14.97 -4.75 -3.00
C THR A 54 15.68 -4.82 -1.64
N ALA A 55 15.10 -4.22 -0.61
CA ALA A 55 15.64 -4.25 0.74
C ALA A 55 15.71 -5.66 1.34
N ALA A 56 14.68 -6.48 1.12
CA ALA A 56 14.64 -7.86 1.58
C ALA A 56 15.72 -8.71 0.89
N ASN A 57 15.96 -8.49 -0.40
CA ASN A 57 17.02 -9.17 -1.15
C ASN A 57 18.42 -8.73 -0.68
N ALA A 58 18.62 -7.46 -0.35
CA ALA A 58 19.86 -6.98 0.23
C ALA A 58 20.12 -7.63 1.60
N TYR A 59 19.12 -7.58 2.50
CA TYR A 59 19.19 -8.28 3.79
C TYR A 59 19.54 -9.77 3.61
N PHE A 60 18.91 -10.44 2.65
CA PHE A 60 19.18 -11.85 2.37
C PHE A 60 20.63 -12.09 1.90
N SER A 61 21.16 -11.19 1.07
CA SER A 61 22.52 -11.29 0.56
C SER A 61 23.55 -11.18 1.68
N ASP A 62 23.29 -10.36 2.69
CA ASP A 62 24.22 -10.11 3.79
C ASP A 62 24.05 -11.14 4.92
N MET A 63 22.81 -11.39 5.33
CA MET A 63 22.47 -12.24 6.48
C MET A 63 22.28 -13.72 6.14
N GLY A 64 22.26 -14.08 4.84
CA GLY A 64 22.00 -15.44 4.35
C GLY A 64 20.60 -15.97 4.69
N SER A 65 19.72 -15.12 5.23
CA SER A 65 18.39 -15.45 5.71
C SER A 65 17.46 -14.28 5.45
N TRP A 66 16.16 -14.55 5.30
CA TRP A 66 15.18 -13.49 5.10
C TRP A 66 14.93 -12.67 6.37
N PRO A 67 14.55 -11.38 6.25
CA PRO A 67 14.15 -10.58 7.39
C PRO A 67 13.05 -11.27 8.22
N PRO A 68 13.10 -11.17 9.57
CA PRO A 68 12.08 -11.69 10.45
C PRO A 68 10.69 -11.11 10.16
N SER A 69 9.64 -11.90 10.40
CA SER A 69 8.25 -11.45 10.20
C SER A 69 7.90 -10.31 11.16
N CYS A 70 7.21 -9.29 10.67
CA CYS A 70 6.82 -8.11 11.42
C CYS A 70 5.47 -7.54 10.93
N ILE A 71 4.78 -6.80 11.79
CA ILE A 71 3.45 -6.25 11.55
C ILE A 71 3.47 -4.74 11.79
N GLY A 72 2.96 -3.98 10.84
CA GLY A 72 2.86 -2.52 10.93
C GLY A 72 4.18 -1.86 11.35
N ASN A 73 4.13 -0.97 12.35
CA ASN A 73 5.30 -0.24 12.81
C ASN A 73 6.40 -1.11 13.45
N ALA A 74 6.12 -2.35 13.82
CA ALA A 74 7.16 -3.27 14.30
C ALA A 74 8.20 -3.56 13.20
N CYS A 75 7.84 -3.40 11.92
CA CYS A 75 8.79 -3.53 10.82
C CYS A 75 9.82 -2.40 10.74
N ALA A 76 9.56 -1.27 11.43
CA ALA A 76 10.52 -0.18 11.56
C ALA A 76 11.55 -0.40 12.67
N THR A 77 11.43 -1.49 13.44
CA THR A 77 12.27 -1.80 14.60
C THR A 77 13.09 -3.07 14.37
N ALA A 78 13.83 -3.52 15.39
CA ALA A 78 14.70 -4.68 15.32
C ALA A 78 13.92 -5.97 15.01
N VAL A 79 12.60 -5.96 15.21
CA VAL A 79 11.70 -7.06 14.85
C VAL A 79 11.60 -7.26 13.34
N GLY A 80 11.74 -6.20 12.54
CA GLY A 80 11.74 -6.28 11.08
C GLY A 80 13.14 -6.41 10.47
N GLY A 81 14.18 -5.92 11.14
CA GLY A 81 15.57 -5.99 10.66
C GLY A 81 15.90 -5.11 9.44
N PHE A 82 14.92 -4.36 8.90
CA PHE A 82 15.09 -3.52 7.72
C PHE A 82 15.80 -2.19 7.99
N ILE A 83 15.50 -1.54 9.13
CA ILE A 83 16.00 -0.20 9.46
C ILE A 83 17.02 -0.30 10.59
N THR A 84 16.60 -0.91 11.69
CA THR A 84 17.47 -1.16 12.83
C THR A 84 18.01 -2.58 12.74
N PRO A 85 19.23 -2.81 13.27
CA PRO A 85 19.81 -4.14 13.28
C PRO A 85 18.89 -5.15 13.99
N PRO A 86 18.75 -6.37 13.44
CA PRO A 86 18.00 -7.44 14.09
C PRO A 86 18.71 -7.88 15.38
N ALA A 87 17.99 -8.55 16.27
CA ALA A 87 18.54 -9.03 17.54
C ALA A 87 19.75 -9.97 17.38
N VAL A 88 19.84 -10.67 16.25
CA VAL A 88 21.01 -11.47 15.87
C VAL A 88 21.82 -10.66 14.87
N LEU A 89 22.93 -10.08 15.31
CA LEU A 89 23.67 -9.08 14.53
C LEU A 89 24.33 -9.63 13.26
N GLY A 90 24.64 -10.92 13.20
CA GLY A 90 25.15 -11.59 11.99
C GLY A 90 26.17 -10.75 11.21
N ASN A 91 25.98 -10.66 9.89
CA ASN A 91 26.71 -9.77 8.98
C ASN A 91 25.84 -8.58 8.54
N TRP A 92 25.00 -8.04 9.42
CA TRP A 92 24.06 -7.00 9.03
C TRP A 92 24.81 -5.73 8.59
N ASP A 93 24.55 -5.26 7.36
CA ASP A 93 25.14 -4.05 6.76
C ASP A 93 24.06 -3.00 6.41
N GLY A 94 22.92 -3.07 7.11
CA GLY A 94 21.83 -2.12 6.93
C GLY A 94 22.16 -0.71 7.47
N PRO A 95 21.21 0.23 7.38
CA PRO A 95 19.79 0.06 7.08
C PRO A 95 19.51 -0.25 5.59
N TYR A 96 18.65 -1.24 5.35
CA TYR A 96 18.15 -1.59 4.01
C TYR A 96 16.94 -0.77 3.57
N LEU A 97 16.28 -0.10 4.53
CA LEU A 97 15.20 0.85 4.29
C LEU A 97 15.46 2.15 5.05
N GLU A 98 15.19 3.28 4.41
CA GLU A 98 15.21 4.58 5.09
C GLU A 98 14.03 4.71 6.08
N ARG A 99 12.85 4.19 5.70
CA ARG A 99 11.64 4.31 6.51
C ARG A 99 10.62 3.21 6.20
N TRP A 100 9.94 2.75 7.24
CA TRP A 100 8.71 1.97 7.12
C TRP A 100 7.49 2.89 7.25
N PRO A 101 6.56 2.91 6.27
CA PRO A 101 5.33 3.68 6.35
C PRO A 101 4.45 3.21 7.51
N THR A 102 3.90 4.17 8.25
CA THR A 102 2.94 3.89 9.32
C THR A 102 1.60 3.40 8.79
N LEU A 103 1.19 3.90 7.62
CA LEU A 103 -0.07 3.59 6.99
C LEU A 103 0.11 3.31 5.49
N THR A 104 -0.75 2.44 4.97
CA THR A 104 -0.93 2.22 3.54
C THR A 104 -1.68 3.41 2.92
N PRO A 105 -1.68 3.57 1.58
CA PRO A 105 -2.47 4.60 0.90
C PRO A 105 -3.99 4.52 1.16
N TRP A 106 -4.45 3.39 1.68
CA TRP A 106 -5.83 3.15 2.11
C TRP A 106 -6.01 3.32 3.62
N GLY A 107 -4.96 3.47 4.42
CA GLY A 107 -5.04 3.72 5.86
C GLY A 107 -5.00 2.47 6.73
N GLY A 108 -4.65 1.31 6.17
CA GLY A 108 -4.27 0.12 6.96
C GLY A 108 -2.76 0.05 7.17
N THR A 109 -2.21 -1.12 7.48
CA THR A 109 -0.76 -1.30 7.73
C THR A 109 -0.09 -2.19 6.68
N TYR A 110 1.23 -2.05 6.55
CA TYR A 110 2.07 -3.00 5.84
C TYR A 110 2.61 -4.05 6.80
N ASN A 111 2.52 -5.33 6.44
CA ASN A 111 3.11 -6.43 7.21
C ASN A 111 4.06 -7.22 6.31
N TRP A 112 5.22 -7.61 6.86
CA TRP A 112 6.14 -8.52 6.21
C TRP A 112 6.08 -9.87 6.91
N VAL A 113 5.70 -10.92 6.21
CA VAL A 113 5.34 -12.19 6.86
C VAL A 113 5.81 -13.39 6.04
N ARG A 114 6.07 -14.49 6.76
CA ARG A 114 6.32 -15.81 6.21
C ARG A 114 5.00 -16.57 6.03
N THR A 115 4.95 -17.50 5.08
CA THR A 115 3.85 -18.48 5.03
C THR A 115 3.76 -19.25 6.36
N GLY A 116 2.58 -19.24 6.98
CA GLY A 116 2.30 -19.90 8.28
C GLY A 116 2.21 -18.98 9.50
N THR A 117 2.64 -17.72 9.43
CA THR A 117 2.59 -16.75 10.57
C THR A 117 1.44 -15.73 10.48
N LEU A 118 0.44 -15.98 9.63
CA LEU A 118 -0.66 -15.04 9.42
C LEU A 118 -1.68 -15.08 10.58
N PRO A 119 -2.24 -13.91 10.97
CA PRO A 119 -3.52 -13.93 11.68
C PRO A 119 -4.58 -14.62 10.80
N PRO A 120 -5.46 -15.49 11.36
CA PRO A 120 -6.53 -16.12 10.60
C PRO A 120 -7.44 -15.07 9.93
N PRO A 121 -7.98 -15.28 8.71
CA PRO A 121 -8.07 -16.51 7.93
C PRO A 121 -7.18 -16.46 6.67
N ALA A 122 -6.05 -17.17 6.68
CA ALA A 122 -5.25 -17.34 5.47
C ALA A 122 -4.38 -18.58 5.57
N THR A 123 -5.01 -19.75 5.56
CA THR A 123 -4.32 -20.98 5.17
C THR A 123 -4.04 -20.88 3.68
N ASN A 124 -2.76 -20.84 3.31
CA ASN A 124 -2.27 -21.17 1.97
C ASN A 124 -2.72 -20.27 0.80
N LEU A 125 -2.39 -18.98 0.87
CA LEU A 125 -2.80 -18.01 -0.15
C LEU A 125 -2.15 -18.25 -1.54
N PHE A 126 -0.88 -18.63 -1.61
CA PHE A 126 -0.17 -18.78 -2.90
C PHE A 126 0.00 -20.23 -3.34
N CYS A 127 0.13 -21.18 -2.41
CA CYS A 127 0.07 -22.60 -2.72
C CYS A 127 -0.61 -23.41 -1.62
N ASN A 128 -1.65 -24.16 -2.00
CA ASN A 128 -2.58 -24.86 -1.10
C ASN A 128 -1.97 -26.03 -0.30
N ALA A 129 -0.72 -26.41 -0.59
CA ALA A 129 -0.02 -27.56 0.00
C ALA A 129 1.31 -27.18 0.67
N CYS A 130 1.71 -25.91 0.68
CA CYS A 130 3.04 -25.52 1.13
C CYS A 130 3.04 -24.69 2.43
N ALA A 131 2.42 -25.26 3.48
CA ALA A 131 2.66 -24.83 4.86
C ALA A 131 4.17 -24.85 5.24
N THR A 132 5.03 -25.45 4.39
CA THR A 132 6.48 -25.55 4.51
C THR A 132 7.28 -24.64 3.56
N SER A 133 6.64 -23.91 2.63
CA SER A 133 7.33 -23.28 1.48
C SER A 133 8.20 -22.07 1.77
N GLY A 134 8.31 -21.59 3.01
CA GLY A 134 9.18 -20.46 3.33
C GLY A 134 8.87 -19.14 2.62
N GLU A 135 7.83 -19.10 1.78
CA GLU A 135 7.47 -17.96 0.96
C GLU A 135 7.36 -16.69 1.80
N ARG A 136 7.85 -15.60 1.22
CA ARG A 136 7.84 -14.26 1.81
C ARG A 136 6.94 -13.38 1.00
N TYR A 137 6.05 -12.66 1.69
CA TYR A 137 5.13 -11.74 1.04
C TYR A 137 4.94 -10.49 1.88
N LEU A 138 4.67 -9.40 1.17
CA LEU A 138 4.23 -8.14 1.73
C LEU A 138 2.70 -8.14 1.75
N THR A 139 2.11 -7.97 2.92
CA THR A 139 0.66 -7.84 3.08
C THR A 139 0.30 -6.37 3.23
N ILE A 140 -0.58 -5.90 2.34
CA ILE A 140 -1.27 -4.61 2.47
C ILE A 140 -2.59 -4.89 3.18
N VAL A 141 -2.65 -4.50 4.45
CA VAL A 141 -3.87 -4.63 5.25
C VAL A 141 -4.82 -3.52 4.87
N ALA A 142 -6.07 -3.86 4.60
CA ALA A 142 -7.12 -2.85 4.36
C ALA A 142 -7.55 -2.23 5.70
N PRO A 143 -7.86 -0.91 5.76
CA PRO A 143 -8.46 -0.33 6.95
C PRO A 143 -9.85 -0.95 7.21
N VAL A 144 -10.26 -1.00 8.47
CA VAL A 144 -11.61 -1.44 8.86
C VAL A 144 -12.70 -0.38 8.58
N ALA A 145 -12.37 0.85 8.16
CA ALA A 145 -13.36 1.90 7.86
C ALA A 145 -12.91 2.92 6.78
N GLY A 146 -13.85 3.30 5.90
CA GLY A 146 -13.87 4.56 5.13
C GLY A 146 -13.03 4.67 3.84
N ASN A 147 -11.87 4.01 3.76
CA ASN A 147 -11.00 4.02 2.57
C ASN A 147 -10.72 2.59 2.09
N THR A 148 -11.78 1.80 1.91
CA THR A 148 -11.65 0.45 1.40
C THR A 148 -11.11 0.46 -0.02
N MET A 149 -10.16 -0.43 -0.25
CA MET A 149 -9.53 -0.56 -1.54
C MET A 149 -10.51 -1.20 -2.52
N THR A 150 -10.80 -0.48 -3.60
CA THR A 150 -11.84 -0.89 -4.55
C THR A 150 -11.38 -2.04 -5.43
N LEU A 151 -12.31 -2.79 -6.02
CA LEU A 151 -11.97 -3.86 -6.98
C LEU A 151 -11.17 -3.32 -8.19
N PRO A 152 -11.49 -2.16 -8.77
CA PRO A 152 -10.65 -1.54 -9.80
C PRO A 152 -9.22 -1.26 -9.34
N ASP A 153 -9.03 -0.74 -8.13
CA ASP A 153 -7.68 -0.45 -7.60
C ASP A 153 -6.86 -1.73 -7.47
N ARG A 154 -7.49 -2.80 -6.96
CA ARG A 154 -6.87 -4.12 -6.82
C ARG A 154 -6.46 -4.71 -8.17
N ASN A 155 -7.36 -4.69 -9.14
CA ASN A 155 -7.09 -5.24 -10.46
C ASN A 155 -6.00 -4.46 -11.20
N LYS A 156 -5.91 -3.15 -10.95
CA LYS A 156 -4.84 -2.33 -11.52
C LYS A 156 -3.50 -2.66 -10.89
N LEU A 157 -3.44 -2.75 -9.56
CA LEU A 157 -2.22 -3.12 -8.84
C LEU A 157 -1.76 -4.54 -9.21
N ASP A 158 -2.69 -5.49 -9.35
CA ASP A 158 -2.41 -6.86 -9.83
C ASP A 158 -1.80 -6.83 -11.24
N MET A 159 -2.40 -6.05 -12.14
CA MET A 159 -1.88 -5.88 -13.50
C MET A 159 -0.49 -5.20 -13.54
N ASP A 160 -0.22 -4.27 -12.64
CA ASP A 160 1.08 -3.57 -12.60
C ASP A 160 2.19 -4.48 -12.06
N ILE A 161 1.88 -5.34 -11.09
CA ILE A 161 2.86 -6.23 -10.44
C ILE A 161 3.02 -7.56 -11.18
N ASP A 162 1.92 -8.18 -11.60
CA ASP A 162 1.87 -9.55 -12.14
C ASP A 162 1.58 -9.58 -13.65
N LYS A 163 1.17 -8.45 -14.24
CA LYS A 163 0.62 -8.42 -15.62
C LYS A 163 -0.55 -9.38 -15.81
N ALA A 164 -1.21 -9.77 -14.72
CA ALA A 164 -2.36 -10.67 -14.69
C ALA A 164 -3.50 -10.07 -13.84
N GLN A 165 -4.73 -10.56 -14.03
CA GLN A 165 -5.92 -10.14 -13.28
C GLN A 165 -6.71 -11.34 -12.76
N THR A 166 -6.02 -12.39 -12.34
CA THR A 166 -6.68 -13.66 -12.00
C THR A 166 -7.05 -13.73 -10.52
N GLY A 167 -6.39 -12.95 -9.65
CA GLY A 167 -6.59 -12.99 -8.20
C GLY A 167 -6.28 -14.32 -7.53
N THR A 168 -5.87 -15.31 -8.31
CA THR A 168 -5.76 -16.74 -7.95
C THR A 168 -4.57 -17.43 -8.61
N ALA A 169 -3.93 -16.80 -9.60
CA ALA A 169 -2.66 -17.23 -10.19
C ALA A 169 -1.62 -16.08 -10.15
N GLY A 170 -0.33 -16.41 -10.22
CA GLY A 170 0.76 -15.42 -10.22
C GLY A 170 1.15 -14.87 -8.84
N TRP A 171 1.63 -13.62 -8.79
CA TRP A 171 2.40 -13.02 -7.68
C TRP A 171 1.56 -12.24 -6.67
N MET A 172 0.24 -12.08 -6.91
CA MET A 172 -0.67 -11.40 -5.99
C MET A 172 -1.89 -12.26 -5.61
N ARG A 173 -2.34 -12.16 -4.34
CA ARG A 173 -3.52 -12.87 -3.80
C ARG A 173 -4.32 -11.96 -2.88
N TYR A 174 -5.64 -12.07 -2.92
CA TYR A 174 -6.55 -11.34 -2.03
C TYR A 174 -7.73 -12.25 -1.63
N ALA A 175 -8.13 -12.24 -0.35
CA ALA A 175 -9.22 -13.08 0.16
C ALA A 175 -10.47 -12.24 0.49
N GLY A 176 -11.56 -12.46 -0.24
CA GLY A 176 -12.96 -12.13 0.14
C GLY A 176 -13.33 -10.65 0.38
N GLY A 177 -14.16 -10.07 -0.51
CA GLY A 177 -14.90 -8.82 -0.26
C GLY A 177 -14.11 -7.51 -0.42
N LEU A 178 -14.79 -6.37 -0.25
CA LEU A 178 -14.24 -5.01 -0.43
C LEU A 178 -13.23 -4.58 0.66
N ALA A 179 -13.05 -5.40 1.72
CA ALA A 179 -12.10 -5.18 2.81
C ALA A 179 -10.99 -6.25 2.85
N ALA A 180 -10.71 -6.87 1.70
CA ALA A 180 -9.72 -7.93 1.59
C ALA A 180 -8.28 -7.39 1.67
N ASN A 181 -7.46 -8.00 2.53
CA ASN A 181 -6.01 -7.81 2.53
C ASN A 181 -5.42 -8.26 1.18
N ILE A 182 -4.43 -7.51 0.68
CA ILE A 182 -3.61 -7.96 -0.45
C ILE A 182 -2.36 -8.60 0.10
N ASN A 183 -1.97 -9.72 -0.49
CA ASN A 183 -0.69 -10.34 -0.27
C ASN A 183 0.05 -10.33 -1.61
N ILE A 184 1.29 -9.89 -1.59
CA ILE A 184 2.15 -9.80 -2.78
C ILE A 184 3.40 -10.61 -2.51
N LEU A 185 3.62 -11.66 -3.30
CA LEU A 185 4.76 -12.54 -3.20
C LEU A 185 6.06 -11.79 -3.52
N VAL A 186 7.05 -11.92 -2.65
CA VAL A 186 8.39 -11.31 -2.79
C VAL A 186 9.42 -12.38 -3.15
N SER A 187 9.38 -13.52 -2.45
CA SER A 187 10.18 -14.69 -2.77
C SER A 187 9.40 -15.97 -2.51
N ARG A 188 9.65 -16.97 -3.38
CA ARG A 188 9.15 -18.34 -3.24
C ARG A 188 10.15 -19.28 -2.58
N ASP A 189 11.35 -18.78 -2.31
CA ASP A 189 12.41 -19.60 -1.76
C ASP A 189 12.00 -20.02 -0.34
N GLY A 190 12.07 -21.33 -0.11
CA GLY A 190 11.88 -21.99 1.17
C GLY A 190 12.65 -21.37 2.33
N PRO A 191 12.52 -21.89 3.56
CA PRO A 191 13.59 -21.68 4.52
C PRO A 191 14.88 -22.16 3.87
N THR A 192 15.71 -21.23 3.41
CA THR A 192 17.08 -21.54 3.04
C THR A 192 17.81 -21.76 4.37
N ASN A 193 17.93 -23.05 4.70
CA ASN A 193 18.66 -23.68 5.81
C ASN A 193 18.46 -23.09 7.21
#